data_AF-A0A2D5PTV3-F1
#
_entry.id   AF-A0A2D5PTV3-F1
#
_cell.length_a   1.000
_cell.length_b   1.000
_cell.length_c   1.000
_cell.angle_alpha   90.00
_cell.angle_beta   90.00
_cell.angle_gamma   90.00
#
_symmetry.space_group_name_H-M   'P 1'
#
loop_
_entity.id
_entity.type
_entity.pdbx_description
1 polymer ?
#
loop_
_entity_poly.entity_id
_entity_poly.type
_entity_poly.pdbx_seq_one_letter_code
_entity_poly.pdbx_strand_id
1 'polypeptide(L)'
;MKSIIYKPDSIGSLASLLCLIHCIATPFIFITQACSMACCSGAPVWWQSIDYIFIIISFFAILKSNQTSSNKMIKIALWITWFLFLILILNKTLELVYINQNVTYVSGLVLALLHLFNLKYCQCENDKCCTN
;
A
#
# COMPACT_ATOMS: atom_id res chain seq x y z
N MET A 1 -17.47 -12.33 21.02
CA MET A 1 -16.22 -11.71 21.50
C MET A 1 -15.92 -10.52 20.60
N LYS A 2 -16.14 -9.29 21.08
CA LYS A 2 -15.88 -8.05 20.32
C LYS A 2 -14.36 -7.89 20.19
N SER A 3 -13.78 -8.41 19.12
CA SER A 3 -12.32 -8.41 18.97
C SER A 3 -11.84 -6.99 18.72
N ILE A 4 -11.04 -6.48 19.66
CA ILE A 4 -10.39 -5.17 19.70
C ILE A 4 -9.18 -5.16 18.73
N ILE A 5 -9.33 -5.75 17.55
CA ILE A 5 -8.38 -5.65 16.46
C ILE A 5 -8.97 -4.61 15.52
N TYR A 6 -8.45 -3.39 15.61
CA TYR A 6 -8.74 -2.27 14.69
C TYR A 6 -8.98 -2.82 13.28
N LYS A 7 -10.13 -2.46 12.69
CA LYS A 7 -10.65 -3.02 11.44
C LYS A 7 -9.50 -3.23 10.42
N PRO A 8 -9.39 -4.40 9.76
CA PRO A 8 -8.28 -4.72 8.84
C PRO A 8 -8.06 -3.64 7.77
N ASP A 9 -9.15 -3.02 7.32
CA ASP A 9 -9.11 -1.88 6.40
C ASP A 9 -8.41 -0.63 6.97
N SER A 10 -8.49 -0.37 8.28
CA SER A 10 -7.73 0.71 8.92
C SER A 10 -6.22 0.45 8.87
N ILE A 11 -5.81 -0.80 9.13
CA ILE A 11 -4.39 -1.20 9.06
C ILE A 11 -3.89 -1.12 7.61
N GLY A 12 -4.71 -1.59 6.65
CA GLY A 12 -4.42 -1.47 5.22
C GLY A 12 -4.29 -0.01 4.77
N SER A 13 -5.26 0.84 5.15
CA SER A 13 -5.22 2.27 4.85
C SER A 13 -4.00 2.97 5.46
N LEU A 14 -3.65 2.66 6.71
CA LEU A 14 -2.48 3.23 7.38
C LEU A 14 -1.18 2.76 6.70
N ALA A 15 -1.07 1.48 6.35
CA ALA A 15 0.09 0.96 5.64
C ALA A 15 0.26 1.62 4.26
N SER A 16 -0.83 1.80 3.52
CA SER A 16 -0.81 2.51 2.22
C SER A 16 -0.42 3.98 2.38
N LEU A 17 -0.93 4.69 3.40
CA LEU A 17 -0.57 6.08 3.69
C LEU A 17 0.89 6.22 4.13
N LEU A 18 1.38 5.32 4.99
CA LEU A 18 2.78 5.30 5.43
C LEU A 18 3.73 5.05 4.26
N CYS A 19 3.38 4.13 3.35
CA CYS A 19 4.14 3.92 2.13
C CYS A 19 4.15 5.16 1.24
N LEU A 20 3.01 5.85 1.11
CA LEU A 20 2.90 7.10 0.35
C LEU A 20 3.78 8.23 0.93
N ILE A 21 3.70 8.44 2.25
CA ILE A 21 4.52 9.43 2.97
C ILE A 21 5.99 9.10 2.82
N HIS A 22 6.37 7.83 2.99
CA HIS A 22 7.73 7.35 2.75
C HIS A 22 8.18 7.67 1.33
N CYS A 23 7.36 7.31 0.33
CA CYS A 23 7.62 7.53 -1.09
C CYS A 23 7.78 9.03 -1.47
N ILE A 24 7.04 9.93 -0.82
CA ILE A 24 7.17 11.39 -1.00
C ILE A 24 8.39 11.92 -0.26
N ALA A 25 8.68 11.43 0.95
CA ALA A 25 9.79 11.91 1.78
C ALA A 25 11.16 11.48 1.24
N THR A 26 11.26 10.31 0.58
CA THR A 26 12.51 9.77 0.03
C THR A 26 13.31 10.76 -0.84
N PRO A 27 12.74 11.43 -1.87
CA PRO A 27 13.51 12.43 -2.62
C PRO A 27 13.97 13.61 -1.75
N PHE A 28 13.19 14.07 -0.76
CA PHE A 28 13.59 15.18 0.12
C PHE A 28 14.70 14.79 1.10
N ILE A 29 14.63 13.59 1.66
CA ILE A 29 15.60 13.10 2.65
C ILE A 29 16.95 12.82 1.98
N PHE A 30 16.94 12.23 0.79
CA PHE A 30 18.15 11.81 0.08
C PHE A 30 18.63 12.82 -0.98
N ILE A 31 17.98 14.00 -1.07
CA ILE A 31 18.42 15.12 -1.94
C ILE A 31 19.84 15.59 -1.59
N THR A 32 20.23 15.50 -0.31
CA THR A 32 21.53 15.99 0.19
C THR A 32 22.67 14.98 0.00
N GLN A 33 22.37 13.68 -0.07
CA GLN A 33 23.35 12.62 -0.35
C GLN A 33 23.74 12.54 -1.84
N ALA A 34 23.02 13.24 -2.72
CA ALA A 34 23.30 13.28 -4.15
C ALA A 34 24.60 14.02 -4.53
N CYS A 35 25.24 14.74 -3.60
CA CYS A 35 26.40 15.59 -3.92
C CYS A 35 27.73 15.18 -3.26
N SER A 36 27.78 14.13 -2.42
CA SER A 36 28.96 13.83 -1.59
C SER A 36 29.67 12.51 -1.85
N MET A 37 29.20 11.67 -2.79
CA MET A 37 29.96 10.52 -3.25
C MET A 37 29.87 10.43 -4.76
N ALA A 38 31.03 10.34 -5.41
CA ALA A 38 31.17 10.22 -6.85
C ALA A 38 30.17 9.18 -7.41
N CYS A 39 29.30 9.63 -8.31
CA CYS A 39 28.25 8.88 -9.02
C CYS A 39 26.98 8.54 -8.21
N CYS A 40 25.99 9.44 -8.31
CA CYS A 40 24.55 9.21 -8.40
C CYS A 40 24.02 7.86 -7.88
N SER A 41 24.15 7.58 -6.58
CA SER A 41 23.44 6.45 -5.96
C SER A 41 22.12 6.96 -5.39
N GLY A 42 21.01 6.33 -5.78
CA GLY A 42 19.69 6.62 -5.23
C GLY A 42 19.60 6.30 -3.72
N ALA A 43 18.38 6.33 -3.17
CA ALA A 43 18.18 6.02 -1.74
C ALA A 43 18.81 4.66 -1.36
N PRO A 44 19.41 4.52 -0.16
CA PRO A 44 20.10 3.31 0.26
C PRO A 44 19.16 2.09 0.30
N VAL A 45 19.70 0.90 0.05
CA VAL A 45 18.94 -0.35 -0.10
C VAL A 45 18.02 -0.65 1.10
N TRP A 46 18.47 -0.36 2.32
CA TRP A 46 17.64 -0.56 3.52
C TRP A 46 16.41 0.36 3.56
N TRP A 47 16.54 1.59 3.04
CA TRP A 47 15.41 2.52 2.94
C TRP A 47 14.39 2.04 1.90
N GLN A 48 14.85 1.56 0.75
CA GLN A 48 13.98 0.97 -0.27
C GLN A 48 13.27 -0.31 0.20
N SER A 49 13.88 -1.05 1.13
CA SER A 49 13.31 -2.28 1.70
C SER A 49 12.01 -2.02 2.50
N ILE A 50 11.81 -0.80 2.99
CA ILE A 50 10.61 -0.40 3.74
C ILE A 50 9.35 -0.47 2.85
N ASP A 51 9.46 -0.13 1.57
CA ASP A 51 8.35 -0.21 0.61
C ASP A 51 7.80 -1.65 0.51
N TYR A 52 8.69 -2.65 0.52
CA TYR A 52 8.32 -4.06 0.47
C TYR A 52 7.61 -4.52 1.75
N ILE A 53 8.03 -4.01 2.92
CA ILE A 53 7.36 -4.30 4.19
C ILE A 53 5.91 -3.78 4.15
N PHE A 54 5.69 -2.57 3.64
CA PHE A 54 4.33 -2.02 3.50
C PHE A 54 3.48 -2.80 2.50
N ILE A 55 4.05 -3.27 1.38
CA ILE A 55 3.35 -4.18 0.46
C ILE A 55 2.90 -5.44 1.19
N ILE A 56 3.76 -6.08 1.97
CA ILE A 56 3.43 -7.32 2.69
C ILE A 56 2.30 -7.05 3.71
N ILE A 57 2.38 -5.97 4.47
CA ILE A 57 1.33 -5.61 5.44
C ILE A 57 0.00 -5.35 4.72
N SER A 58 0.02 -4.61 3.61
CA SER A 58 -1.20 -4.33 2.82
C SER A 58 -1.82 -5.60 2.23
N PHE A 59 -1.01 -6.58 1.82
CA PHE A 59 -1.49 -7.89 1.36
C PHE A 59 -2.31 -8.61 2.43
N PHE A 60 -1.78 -8.71 3.65
CA PHE A 60 -2.52 -9.32 4.77
C PHE A 60 -3.79 -8.53 5.12
N ALA A 61 -3.74 -7.20 5.03
CA ALA A 61 -4.92 -6.35 5.23
C ALA A 61 -6.01 -6.64 4.18
N ILE A 62 -5.65 -6.81 2.90
CA ILE A 62 -6.59 -7.15 1.82
C ILE A 62 -7.17 -8.55 2.01
N LEU A 63 -6.36 -9.55 2.39
CA LEU A 63 -6.87 -10.90 2.67
C LEU A 63 -7.96 -10.90 3.75
N LYS A 64 -7.73 -10.15 4.83
CA LYS A 64 -8.70 -10.02 5.92
C LYS A 64 -9.89 -9.13 5.55
N SER A 65 -9.67 -8.11 4.72
CA SER A 65 -10.73 -7.28 4.13
C SER A 65 -11.67 -8.12 3.23
N ASN A 66 -11.11 -9.04 2.45
CA ASN A 66 -11.89 -9.96 1.61
C ASN A 66 -12.82 -10.89 2.41
N GLN A 67 -12.45 -11.25 3.63
CA GLN A 67 -13.31 -12.07 4.50
C GLN A 67 -14.43 -11.25 5.18
N THR A 68 -14.22 -9.95 5.36
CA THR A 68 -15.12 -9.06 6.13
C THR A 68 -15.98 -8.14 5.27
N SER A 69 -15.62 -7.97 4.00
CA SER A 69 -16.36 -7.15 3.04
C SER A 69 -17.53 -7.92 2.41
N SER A 70 -18.68 -7.27 2.28
CA SER A 70 -19.88 -7.86 1.65
C SER A 70 -19.87 -7.72 0.12
N ASN A 71 -19.16 -6.74 -0.43
CA ASN A 71 -19.23 -6.40 -1.85
C ASN A 71 -18.07 -7.01 -2.66
N LYS A 72 -18.40 -7.91 -3.59
CA LYS A 72 -17.43 -8.57 -4.48
C LYS A 72 -16.65 -7.59 -5.37
N MET A 73 -17.26 -6.47 -5.77
CA MET A 73 -16.59 -5.48 -6.64
C MET A 73 -15.43 -4.78 -5.94
N ILE A 74 -15.59 -4.44 -4.65
CA ILE A 74 -14.53 -3.78 -3.87
C ILE A 74 -13.38 -4.74 -3.59
N LYS A 75 -13.68 -6.01 -3.33
CA LYS A 75 -12.65 -7.06 -3.20
C LYS A 75 -11.76 -7.14 -4.45
N ILE A 76 -12.38 -7.14 -5.63
CA ILE A 76 -11.66 -7.16 -6.91
C ILE A 76 -10.85 -5.86 -7.08
N ALA A 77 -11.43 -4.70 -6.79
CA ALA A 77 -10.76 -3.41 -6.92
C ALA A 77 -9.53 -3.28 -5.99
N LEU A 78 -9.63 -3.75 -4.75
CA LEU A 78 -8.52 -3.78 -3.80
C LEU A 78 -7.35 -4.63 -4.32
N TRP A 79 -7.65 -5.84 -4.82
CA TRP A 79 -6.61 -6.72 -5.39
C TRP A 79 -5.97 -6.15 -6.64
N ILE A 80 -6.76 -5.62 -7.58
CA ILE A 80 -6.22 -5.02 -8.82
C ILE A 80 -5.29 -3.85 -8.48
N THR A 81 -5.73 -2.97 -7.59
CA THR A 81 -4.95 -1.78 -7.20
C THR A 81 -3.67 -2.20 -6.46
N TRP A 82 -3.74 -3.23 -5.63
CA TRP A 82 -2.56 -3.77 -4.93
C TRP A 82 -1.55 -4.39 -5.89
N PHE A 83 -1.99 -5.20 -6.87
CA PHE A 83 -1.10 -5.76 -7.88
C PHE A 83 -0.44 -4.66 -8.71
N LEU A 84 -1.21 -3.64 -9.11
CA LEU A 84 -0.68 -2.49 -9.82
C LEU A 84 0.37 -1.75 -8.99
N PHE A 85 0.12 -1.53 -7.70
CA PHE A 85 1.06 -0.91 -6.78
C PHE A 85 2.35 -1.72 -6.62
N LEU A 86 2.24 -3.04 -6.50
CA LEU A 86 3.39 -3.95 -6.43
C LEU A 86 4.24 -3.91 -7.69
N ILE A 87 3.62 -3.90 -8.87
CA ILE A 87 4.33 -3.81 -10.16
C ILE A 87 5.09 -2.48 -10.24
N LEU A 88 4.47 -1.37 -9.83
CA LEU A 88 5.11 -0.05 -9.84
C LEU A 88 6.32 0.02 -8.91
N ILE A 89 6.24 -0.59 -7.72
CA ILE A 89 7.37 -0.66 -6.77
C ILE A 89 8.49 -1.55 -7.33
N LEU A 90 8.17 -2.73 -7.88
CA LEU A 90 9.17 -3.58 -8.53
C LEU A 90 9.86 -2.90 -9.71
N ASN A 91 9.09 -2.19 -10.53
CA ASN A 91 9.63 -1.45 -11.67
C ASN A 91 10.59 -0.33 -11.23
N LYS A 92 10.34 0.30 -10.07
CA LYS A 92 11.25 1.29 -9.48
C LYS A 92 12.58 0.68 -9.03
N THR A 93 12.57 -0.52 -8.47
CA THR A 93 13.80 -1.21 -8.01
C THR A 93 14.60 -1.82 -9.16
N LEU A 94 13.92 -2.33 -10.19
CA LEU A 94 14.55 -2.99 -11.33
C LEU A 94 14.89 -2.02 -12.48
N GLU A 95 14.40 -0.78 -12.42
CA GLU A 95 14.53 0.25 -13.46
C GLU A 95 14.19 -0.23 -14.89
N LEU A 96 13.30 -1.22 -15.02
CA LEU A 96 12.96 -1.86 -16.30
C LEU A 96 12.33 -0.88 -17.29
N VAL A 97 11.48 0.02 -16.79
CA VAL A 97 10.78 1.03 -17.58
C VAL A 97 10.82 2.36 -16.84
N TYR A 98 11.14 3.45 -17.55
CA TYR A 98 11.04 4.80 -17.00
C TYR A 98 9.58 5.17 -16.75
N ILE A 99 9.12 5.01 -15.51
CA ILE A 99 7.78 5.41 -15.07
C ILE A 99 7.92 6.58 -14.11
N ASN A 100 7.11 7.62 -14.35
CA ASN A 100 7.07 8.77 -13.45
C ASN A 100 6.63 8.33 -12.05
N GLN A 101 7.41 8.72 -11.04
CA GLN A 101 7.18 8.44 -9.63
C GLN A 101 5.79 8.86 -9.14
N ASN A 102 5.19 9.87 -9.78
CA ASN A 102 3.82 10.32 -9.52
C ASN A 102 2.78 9.20 -9.68
N VAL A 103 2.99 8.25 -10.59
CA VAL A 103 2.07 7.14 -10.83
C VAL A 103 2.04 6.20 -9.62
N THR A 104 3.20 5.93 -9.02
CA THR A 104 3.30 5.14 -7.77
C THR A 104 2.59 5.84 -6.62
N TYR A 105 2.71 7.16 -6.51
CA TYR A 105 2.01 7.94 -5.46
C TYR A 105 0.50 7.87 -5.61
N VAL A 106 -0.01 8.04 -6.84
CA VAL A 106 -1.44 7.94 -7.13
C VAL A 106 -1.95 6.54 -6.81
N SER A 107 -1.22 5.49 -7.22
CA SER A 107 -1.62 4.11 -6.93
C SER A 107 -1.68 3.82 -5.43
N GLY A 108 -0.73 4.32 -4.64
CA GLY A 108 -0.75 4.20 -3.18
C GLY A 108 -1.94 4.95 -2.54
N LEU A 109 -2.27 6.13 -3.07
CA LEU A 109 -3.41 6.94 -2.61
C LEU A 109 -4.73 6.22 -2.88
N VAL A 110 -4.90 5.69 -4.09
CA VAL A 110 -6.10 4.96 -4.50
C VAL A 110 -6.29 3.73 -3.63
N LEU A 111 -5.22 2.99 -3.32
CA LEU A 111 -5.28 1.83 -2.43
C LEU A 111 -5.72 2.22 -1.01
N ALA A 112 -5.18 3.32 -0.47
CA ALA A 112 -5.60 3.85 0.83
C ALA A 112 -7.09 4.25 0.83
N LEU A 113 -7.54 4.97 -0.19
CA LEU A 113 -8.93 5.40 -0.33
C LEU A 113 -9.89 4.22 -0.48
N LEU A 114 -9.51 3.18 -1.23
CA LEU A 114 -10.29 1.95 -1.35
C LEU A 114 -10.47 1.24 -0.01
N HIS A 115 -9.42 1.17 0.81
CA HIS A 115 -9.52 0.65 2.17
C HIS A 115 -10.46 1.49 3.04
N LEU A 116 -10.35 2.83 3.01
CA LEU A 116 -11.26 3.72 3.75
C LEU A 116 -12.72 3.59 3.28
N PHE A 117 -12.92 3.44 1.97
CA PHE A 117 -14.25 3.27 1.38
C PHE A 117 -14.88 1.94 1.81
N ASN A 118 -14.11 0.84 1.75
CA ASN A 118 -14.58 -0.46 2.22
C ASN A 118 -14.95 -0.42 3.71
N LEU A 119 -14.13 0.26 4.53
CA LEU A 119 -14.37 0.43 5.96
C LEU A 119 -15.66 1.19 6.28
N LYS A 120 -16.00 2.20 5.47
CA LYS A 120 -17.13 3.09 5.72
C LYS A 120 -18.45 2.53 5.18
N TYR A 121 -18.44 1.85 4.03
CA TYR A 121 -19.67 1.52 3.30
C TYR A 121 -19.94 0.03 3.11
N CYS A 122 -18.95 -0.86 3.29
CA CYS A 122 -19.08 -2.26 2.86
C CYS A 122 -18.65 -3.28 3.91
N GLN A 123 -18.65 -2.89 5.19
CA GLN A 123 -18.41 -3.82 6.29
C GLN A 123 -19.68 -4.59 6.62
N CYS A 124 -19.52 -5.89 6.87
CA CYS A 124 -20.61 -6.71 7.37
C CYS A 124 -21.02 -6.26 8.79
N GLU A 125 -22.28 -5.89 8.93
CA GLU A 125 -22.87 -5.42 10.19
C GLU A 125 -23.21 -6.57 11.17
N ASN A 126 -23.24 -7.81 10.69
CA ASN A 126 -23.59 -9.00 11.48
C ASN A 126 -22.51 -10.08 11.40
N ASP A 127 -22.30 -10.78 12.52
CA ASP A 127 -21.36 -11.90 12.73
C ASP A 127 -21.53 -13.11 11.78
N LYS A 128 -22.46 -13.05 10.81
CA LYS A 128 -22.77 -14.13 9.85
C LYS A 128 -21.99 -14.06 8.53
N CYS A 129 -21.15 -13.04 8.30
CA CYS A 129 -20.34 -12.99 7.08
C CYS A 129 -19.12 -13.92 7.09
N CYS A 130 -18.78 -14.52 8.23
CA CYS A 130 -17.70 -15.50 8.36
C CYS A 130 -18.25 -16.94 8.26
N THR A 131 -19.07 -17.25 7.26
CA THR A 131 -19.43 -18.64 6.98
C THR A 131 -18.63 -19.14 5.80
N ASN A 132 -17.53 -19.81 6.10
CA ASN A 132 -17.00 -20.87 5.26
C ASN A 132 -16.70 -22.06 6.19
#